data_AF-A0A5C6Q3F2-F1
#
_entry.id   AF-A0A5C6Q3F2-F1
#
_cell.length_a   1.000
_cell.length_b   1.000
_cell.length_c   1.000
_cell.angle_alpha   90.00
_cell.angle_beta   90.00
_cell.angle_gamma   90.00
#
_symmetry.space_group_name_H-M   'P 1'
#
loop_
_entity.id
_entity.type
_entity.pdbx_description
1 polymer ?
#
loop_
_entity_poly.entity_id
_entity_poly.type
_entity_poly.pdbx_seq_one_letter_code
_entity_poly.pdbx_strand_id
1 'polypeptide(L)'
;MSSKIISIIVVILFSLCIVERANAGLIVGDLYSDDAGIQWAYVGSFDLADGEEYREFNANDEEIIKNVITYNGLEAAELLFRPLTDGSVYALSSNSTTNDNNYDLVNFIVNYKAHYDFFDDELDPNYSGRLKELAQDVVTDNAGGVGYNANGDLSAFVDDRALKGVKINHVFKSITISVPEPSTIAIFSLALIGLVTRRFKN
;
A
#
# COMPACT_ATOMS: atom_id res chain seq x y z
N MET A 1 -14.20 -52.79 17.28
CA MET A 1 -13.03 -52.29 16.51
C MET A 1 -11.75 -52.67 17.24
N SER A 2 -10.73 -53.17 16.52
CA SER A 2 -9.45 -53.53 17.13
C SER A 2 -8.73 -52.30 17.66
N SER A 3 -8.13 -52.37 18.86
CA SER A 3 -7.36 -51.27 19.48
C SER A 3 -6.25 -50.71 18.56
N LYS A 4 -5.77 -51.53 17.61
CA LYS A 4 -4.79 -51.15 16.59
C LYS A 4 -5.33 -50.15 15.58
N ILE A 5 -6.63 -50.23 15.24
CA ILE A 5 -7.27 -49.31 14.28
C ILE A 5 -7.50 -47.95 14.92
N ILE A 6 -7.93 -47.92 16.20
CA ILE A 6 -8.14 -46.68 16.95
C ILE A 6 -6.82 -45.92 17.13
N SER A 7 -5.72 -46.62 17.44
CA SER A 7 -4.40 -45.99 17.59
C SER A 7 -3.92 -45.33 16.28
N ILE A 8 -4.18 -45.95 15.13
CA ILE A 8 -3.82 -45.38 13.82
C ILE A 8 -4.65 -44.13 13.51
N ILE A 9 -5.95 -44.17 13.79
CA ILE A 9 -6.85 -43.02 13.57
C ILE A 9 -6.42 -41.83 14.44
N VAL A 10 -6.06 -42.09 15.71
CA VAL A 10 -5.61 -41.04 16.63
C VAL A 10 -4.29 -40.42 16.16
N VAL A 11 -3.32 -41.21 15.70
CA VAL A 11 -2.04 -40.69 15.17
C VAL A 11 -2.26 -39.85 13.89
N ILE A 12 -3.18 -40.28 13.01
CA ILE A 12 -3.54 -39.51 11.81
C ILE A 12 -4.19 -38.18 12.20
N LEU A 13 -5.18 -38.20 13.10
CA LEU A 13 -5.82 -36.98 13.62
C LEU A 13 -4.80 -36.03 14.28
N PHE A 14 -3.87 -36.56 15.07
CA PHE A 14 -2.81 -35.75 15.69
C PHE A 14 -1.86 -35.14 14.66
N SER A 15 -1.52 -35.88 13.59
CA SER A 15 -0.65 -35.38 12.53
C SER A 15 -1.32 -34.30 11.68
N LEU A 16 -2.64 -34.39 11.48
CA LEU A 16 -3.42 -33.37 10.75
C LEU A 16 -3.48 -32.05 11.51
N CYS A 17 -3.55 -32.08 12.85
CA CYS A 17 -3.54 -30.87 13.68
C CYS A 17 -2.20 -30.13 13.70
N ILE A 18 -1.09 -30.76 13.27
CA ILE A 18 0.25 -30.16 13.31
C ILE A 18 0.60 -29.44 11.98
N VAL A 19 -0.06 -29.80 10.86
CA VAL A 19 0.29 -29.30 9.52
C VAL A 19 -0.25 -27.90 9.23
N GLU A 20 -1.17 -27.38 10.03
CA GLU A 20 -1.79 -26.05 9.82
C GLU A 20 -0.82 -24.87 10.01
N ARG A 21 0.44 -25.08 10.43
CA ARG A 21 1.36 -23.99 10.81
C ARG A 21 2.61 -23.80 9.95
N ALA A 22 2.80 -24.55 8.87
CA ALA A 22 4.05 -24.52 8.10
C ALA A 22 3.86 -24.07 6.64
N ASN A 23 3.34 -22.86 6.43
CA ASN A 23 3.57 -22.14 5.17
C ASN A 23 3.56 -20.62 5.41
N ALA A 24 4.38 -20.18 6.36
CA ALA A 24 4.73 -18.78 6.49
C ALA A 24 6.01 -18.56 5.67
N GLY A 25 5.85 -18.14 4.41
CA GLY A 25 6.95 -17.45 3.73
C GLY A 25 7.42 -16.32 4.67
N LEU A 26 8.72 -16.13 4.79
CA LEU A 26 9.28 -15.11 5.67
C LEU A 26 8.77 -13.73 5.22
N ILE A 27 7.75 -13.22 5.91
CA ILE A 27 7.31 -11.84 5.76
C ILE A 27 8.35 -11.00 6.49
N VAL A 28 9.19 -10.30 5.73
CA VAL A 28 10.17 -9.36 6.26
C VAL A 28 9.54 -7.96 6.26
N GLY A 29 9.28 -7.40 7.43
CA GLY A 29 8.75 -6.06 7.62
C GLY A 29 7.48 -6.01 8.48
N ASP A 30 7.12 -4.80 8.91
CA ASP A 30 5.87 -4.56 9.63
C ASP A 30 4.68 -4.74 8.68
N LEU A 31 3.66 -5.45 9.17
CA LEU A 31 2.43 -5.74 8.44
C LEU A 31 1.35 -4.75 8.83
N TYR A 32 0.74 -4.14 7.82
CA TYR A 32 -0.34 -3.19 7.97
C TYR A 32 -1.61 -3.77 7.38
N SER A 33 -2.74 -3.40 7.93
CA SER A 33 -4.05 -3.84 7.46
C SER A 33 -4.87 -2.64 7.00
N ASP A 34 -5.70 -2.86 5.99
CA ASP A 34 -6.81 -1.96 5.71
C ASP A 34 -8.08 -2.40 6.47
N ASP A 35 -9.17 -1.64 6.30
CA ASP A 35 -10.47 -1.94 6.89
C ASP A 35 -11.09 -3.25 6.38
N ALA A 36 -10.61 -3.78 5.24
CA ALA A 36 -11.02 -5.07 4.69
C ALA A 36 -10.16 -6.25 5.20
N GLY A 37 -9.14 -5.98 6.02
CA GLY A 37 -8.20 -6.96 6.55
C GLY A 37 -7.12 -7.43 5.57
N ILE A 38 -6.99 -6.79 4.40
CA ILE A 38 -5.92 -7.08 3.44
C ILE A 38 -4.60 -6.64 4.04
N GLN A 39 -3.57 -7.47 3.87
CA GLN A 39 -2.23 -7.23 4.41
C GLN A 39 -1.36 -6.47 3.41
N TRP A 40 -0.65 -5.48 3.94
CA TRP A 40 0.18 -4.54 3.20
C TRP A 40 1.56 -4.43 3.86
N ALA A 41 2.59 -4.26 3.03
CA ALA A 41 3.95 -4.02 3.50
C ALA A 41 4.32 -2.56 3.26
N TYR A 42 4.88 -1.90 4.28
CA TYR A 42 5.35 -0.52 4.15
C TYR A 42 6.55 -0.44 3.19
N VAL A 43 6.54 0.53 2.29
CA VAL A 43 7.58 0.76 1.28
C VAL A 43 8.38 2.01 1.60
N GLY A 44 7.70 3.08 2.01
CA GLY A 44 8.29 4.37 2.31
C GLY A 44 7.22 5.45 2.39
N SER A 45 7.66 6.69 2.38
CA SER A 45 6.77 7.85 2.39
C SER A 45 7.36 8.98 1.57
N PHE A 46 6.52 9.89 1.11
CA PHE A 46 6.94 11.11 0.45
C PHE A 46 6.14 12.30 0.99
N ASP A 47 6.78 13.45 1.06
CA ASP A 47 6.09 14.69 1.38
C ASP A 47 5.39 15.24 0.15
N LEU A 48 4.20 15.78 0.33
CA LEU A 48 3.53 16.59 -0.70
C LEU A 48 4.47 17.70 -1.21
N ALA A 49 5.17 18.37 -0.28
CA ALA A 49 6.06 19.50 -0.56
C ALA A 49 7.46 19.11 -1.11
N ASP A 50 7.72 17.81 -1.34
CA ASP A 50 8.98 17.36 -1.96
C ASP A 50 8.91 17.38 -3.51
N GLY A 51 7.77 17.77 -4.07
CA GLY A 51 7.56 17.87 -5.52
C GLY A 51 8.28 19.04 -6.18
N GLU A 52 8.04 19.20 -7.48
CA GLU A 52 8.59 20.34 -8.22
C GLU A 52 7.84 21.63 -7.84
N GLU A 53 8.58 22.72 -7.66
CA GLU A 53 8.02 24.04 -7.43
C GLU A 53 7.29 24.52 -8.69
N TYR A 54 6.01 24.87 -8.53
CA TYR A 54 5.17 25.37 -9.62
C TYR A 54 5.33 26.88 -9.86
N ARG A 55 5.98 27.61 -8.95
CA ARG A 55 6.30 29.03 -9.10
C ARG A 55 7.80 29.17 -9.34
N GLU A 56 8.18 30.10 -10.20
CA GLU A 56 9.56 30.57 -10.31
C GLU A 56 9.60 32.07 -10.53
N PHE A 57 10.72 32.71 -10.21
CA PHE A 57 10.93 34.13 -10.49
C PHE A 57 11.83 34.29 -11.72
N ASN A 58 11.41 35.13 -12.66
CA ASN A 58 12.20 35.44 -13.84
C ASN A 58 13.33 36.45 -13.53
N ALA A 59 14.11 36.82 -14.56
CA ALA A 59 15.21 37.77 -14.42
C ALA A 59 14.78 39.19 -14.00
N ASN A 60 13.49 39.52 -14.06
CA ASN A 60 12.91 40.79 -13.64
C ASN A 60 12.20 40.70 -12.27
N ASP A 61 12.41 39.62 -11.51
CA ASP A 61 11.70 39.31 -10.26
C ASP A 61 10.16 39.20 -10.42
N GLU A 62 9.68 38.89 -11.64
CA GLU A 62 8.27 38.60 -11.88
C GLU A 62 8.01 37.11 -11.67
N GLU A 63 6.91 36.80 -10.99
CA GLU A 63 6.48 35.44 -10.73
C GLU A 63 5.89 34.80 -12.00
N ILE A 64 6.32 33.58 -12.30
CA ILE A 64 5.84 32.76 -13.41
C ILE A 64 5.31 31.44 -12.86
N ILE A 65 4.11 31.07 -13.32
CA ILE A 65 3.55 29.74 -13.08
C ILE A 65 4.13 28.76 -14.10
N LYS A 66 4.88 27.79 -13.59
CA LYS A 66 5.41 26.67 -14.37
C LYS A 66 4.34 25.64 -14.63
N ASN A 67 4.43 25.03 -15.80
CA ASN A 67 3.64 23.86 -16.11
C ASN A 67 4.28 22.61 -15.48
N VAL A 68 3.94 22.32 -14.23
CA VAL A 68 4.39 21.14 -13.49
C VAL A 68 3.43 19.99 -13.74
N ILE A 69 3.93 18.78 -13.98
CA ILE A 69 3.08 17.59 -14.16
C ILE A 69 2.33 17.31 -12.87
N THR A 70 1.03 17.06 -12.98
CA THR A 70 0.21 16.64 -11.84
C THR A 70 0.31 15.14 -11.64
N TYR A 71 0.32 14.71 -10.38
CA TYR A 71 0.36 13.29 -10.01
C TYR A 71 -0.73 12.98 -9.00
N ASN A 72 -1.50 11.91 -9.21
CA ASN A 72 -2.28 11.34 -8.12
C ASN A 72 -1.37 10.62 -7.10
N GLY A 73 -1.93 10.20 -5.97
CA GLY A 73 -1.16 9.53 -4.94
C GLY A 73 -0.45 8.27 -5.44
N LEU A 74 -1.10 7.45 -6.27
CA LEU A 74 -0.52 6.24 -6.84
C LEU A 74 0.57 6.55 -7.88
N GLU A 75 0.33 7.51 -8.77
CA GLU A 75 1.29 7.94 -9.79
C GLU A 75 2.56 8.52 -9.15
N ALA A 76 2.41 9.33 -8.10
CA ALA A 76 3.54 9.83 -7.32
C ALA A 76 4.31 8.69 -6.63
N ALA A 77 3.59 7.69 -6.08
CA ALA A 77 4.23 6.51 -5.51
C ALA A 77 5.02 5.71 -6.56
N GLU A 78 4.47 5.48 -7.75
CA GLU A 78 5.15 4.79 -8.84
C GLU A 78 6.37 5.58 -9.35
N LEU A 79 6.27 6.91 -9.41
CA LEU A 79 7.39 7.79 -9.79
C LEU A 79 8.57 7.62 -8.82
N LEU A 80 8.30 7.62 -7.51
CA LEU A 80 9.33 7.64 -6.47
C LEU A 80 9.87 6.26 -6.10
N PHE A 81 9.01 5.25 -6.06
CA PHE A 81 9.36 3.89 -5.60
C PHE A 81 9.50 2.87 -6.73
N ARG A 82 9.31 3.32 -7.97
CA ARG A 82 9.29 2.54 -9.22
C ARG A 82 8.03 1.67 -9.34
N PRO A 83 7.61 1.31 -10.56
CA PRO A 83 6.51 0.38 -10.76
C PRO A 83 6.78 -0.97 -10.10
N LEU A 84 5.74 -1.52 -9.47
CA LEU A 84 5.81 -2.84 -8.85
C LEU A 84 5.83 -3.95 -9.90
N THR A 85 6.52 -5.05 -9.57
CA THR A 85 6.51 -6.29 -10.34
C THR A 85 5.53 -7.30 -9.73
N ASP A 86 5.24 -8.38 -10.47
CA ASP A 86 4.56 -9.56 -9.93
C ASP A 86 3.08 -9.37 -9.56
N GLY A 87 2.42 -8.38 -10.17
CA GLY A 87 1.00 -8.09 -9.95
C GLY A 87 0.68 -7.51 -8.57
N SER A 88 1.70 -7.11 -7.81
CA SER A 88 1.51 -6.31 -6.60
C SER A 88 1.09 -4.89 -6.96
N VAL A 89 0.34 -4.26 -6.07
CA VAL A 89 -0.22 -2.90 -6.27
C VAL A 89 0.16 -2.00 -5.11
N TYR A 90 0.24 -0.71 -5.36
CA TYR A 90 0.42 0.29 -4.31
C TYR A 90 -0.92 0.64 -3.65
N ALA A 91 -0.83 1.04 -2.38
CA ALA A 91 -1.86 1.76 -1.66
C ALA A 91 -1.21 2.84 -0.79
N LEU A 92 -1.95 3.90 -0.53
CA LEU A 92 -1.51 5.04 0.25
C LEU A 92 -2.28 5.18 1.56
N SER A 93 -1.63 5.87 2.49
CA SER A 93 -2.26 6.35 3.70
C SER A 93 -1.84 7.79 4.00
N SER A 94 -2.84 8.61 4.28
CA SER A 94 -2.73 10.01 4.70
C SER A 94 -2.85 10.20 6.21
N ASN A 95 -2.72 9.12 7.01
CA ASN A 95 -2.91 9.22 8.44
C ASN A 95 -1.91 10.22 9.04
N SER A 96 -2.42 11.18 9.80
CA SER A 96 -1.59 12.19 10.42
C SER A 96 -0.97 11.69 11.72
N THR A 97 0.36 11.82 11.83
CA THR A 97 1.10 11.58 13.07
C THR A 97 1.16 12.88 13.89
N THR A 98 0.01 13.46 14.22
CA THR A 98 -0.08 14.80 14.85
C THR A 98 0.44 14.88 16.29
N ASN A 99 0.99 13.81 16.86
CA ASN A 99 1.49 13.83 18.22
C ASN A 99 2.99 13.47 18.26
N ASP A 100 3.82 14.50 18.45
CA ASP A 100 5.18 14.46 18.99
C ASP A 100 6.18 13.47 18.37
N ASN A 101 6.80 13.83 17.23
CA ASN A 101 8.10 13.30 16.75
C ASN A 101 8.27 11.77 16.69
N ASN A 102 7.20 11.02 16.87
CA ASN A 102 7.19 9.58 16.91
C ASN A 102 6.17 9.17 15.88
N TYR A 103 6.67 8.83 14.69
CA TYR A 103 5.89 8.15 13.67
C TYR A 103 5.53 6.78 14.23
N ASP A 104 4.52 6.73 15.11
CA ASP A 104 4.05 5.48 15.67
C ASP A 104 3.24 4.75 14.60
N LEU A 105 3.97 4.14 13.69
CA LEU A 105 3.44 3.33 12.61
C LEU A 105 2.64 2.14 13.17
N VAL A 106 2.74 1.80 14.45
CA VAL A 106 2.03 0.66 15.05
C VAL A 106 0.50 0.78 14.91
N ASN A 107 -0.04 2.01 14.77
CA ASN A 107 -1.47 2.25 14.57
C ASN A 107 -1.83 2.69 13.14
N PHE A 108 -0.91 2.56 12.18
CA PHE A 108 -1.21 2.96 10.81
C PHE A 108 -2.20 2.01 10.15
N ILE A 109 -3.28 2.57 9.62
CA ILE A 109 -4.24 1.87 8.77
C ILE A 109 -4.01 2.31 7.32
N VAL A 110 -4.02 1.36 6.39
CA VAL A 110 -4.02 1.67 4.96
C VAL A 110 -5.42 2.17 4.58
N ASN A 111 -5.55 3.49 4.45
CA ASN A 111 -6.86 4.16 4.33
C ASN A 111 -7.26 4.51 2.88
N TYR A 112 -6.39 4.20 1.90
CA TYR A 112 -6.58 4.46 0.47
C TYR A 112 -6.71 5.95 0.11
N LYS A 113 -6.11 6.81 0.92
CA LYS A 113 -6.12 8.25 0.74
C LYS A 113 -4.72 8.83 0.65
N ALA A 114 -4.65 10.00 0.04
CA ALA A 114 -3.45 10.80 -0.07
C ALA A 114 -3.76 12.28 0.20
N HIS A 115 -2.74 13.02 0.61
CA HIS A 115 -2.71 14.47 0.66
C HIS A 115 -2.40 15.04 -0.72
N TYR A 116 -3.13 16.09 -1.07
CA TYR A 116 -3.03 16.82 -2.32
C TYR A 116 -2.94 18.32 -2.04
N ASP A 117 -2.18 19.02 -2.86
CA ASP A 117 -2.33 20.46 -3.04
C ASP A 117 -3.30 20.73 -4.18
N PHE A 118 -4.08 21.80 -4.08
CA PHE A 118 -5.10 22.20 -5.03
C PHE A 118 -4.71 23.54 -5.61
N PHE A 119 -4.55 23.57 -6.94
CA PHE A 119 -4.22 24.80 -7.64
C PHE A 119 -5.40 25.76 -7.50
N ASP A 120 -5.06 26.96 -7.04
CA ASP A 120 -5.99 28.06 -6.87
C ASP A 120 -5.19 29.34 -7.05
N ASP A 121 -5.55 30.11 -8.08
CA ASP A 121 -4.93 31.38 -8.43
C ASP A 121 -5.34 32.52 -7.46
N GLU A 122 -6.36 32.32 -6.62
CA GLU A 122 -6.74 33.33 -5.65
C GLU A 122 -5.62 33.49 -4.61
N LEU A 123 -5.11 34.71 -4.46
CA LEU A 123 -4.06 35.05 -3.49
C LEU A 123 -4.59 35.15 -2.05
N ASP A 124 -5.52 34.28 -1.63
CA ASP A 124 -5.91 34.22 -0.21
C ASP A 124 -5.00 33.24 0.55
N PRO A 125 -3.97 33.73 1.27
CA PRO A 125 -3.08 32.89 2.06
C PRO A 125 -3.78 32.23 3.26
N ASN A 126 -5.02 32.61 3.59
CA ASN A 126 -5.78 32.04 4.70
C ASN A 126 -6.77 30.95 4.27
N TYR A 127 -6.81 30.56 2.99
CA TYR A 127 -7.78 29.58 2.51
C TYR A 127 -7.32 28.14 2.81
N SER A 128 -7.74 27.62 3.97
CA SER A 128 -7.45 26.26 4.44
C SER A 128 -8.00 25.13 3.55
N GLY A 129 -8.78 25.44 2.51
CA GLY A 129 -9.44 24.47 1.63
C GLY A 129 -8.57 23.91 0.50
N ARG A 130 -7.31 24.34 0.38
CA ARG A 130 -6.42 23.99 -0.74
C ARG A 130 -5.63 22.71 -0.51
N LEU A 131 -5.23 22.44 0.73
CA LEU A 131 -4.70 21.14 1.10
C LEU A 131 -5.86 20.17 1.32
N LYS A 132 -5.95 19.14 0.49
CA LYS A 132 -7.05 18.17 0.54
C LYS A 132 -6.54 16.78 0.89
N GLU A 133 -7.36 16.05 1.62
CA GLU A 133 -7.22 14.61 1.75
C GLU A 133 -8.29 13.98 0.88
N LEU A 134 -7.87 13.24 -0.15
CA LEU A 134 -8.76 12.62 -1.13
C LEU A 134 -8.34 11.16 -1.36
N ALA A 135 -9.10 10.44 -2.18
CA ALA A 135 -8.70 9.10 -2.62
C ALA A 135 -7.32 9.13 -3.29
N GLN A 136 -6.59 8.02 -3.20
CA GLN A 136 -5.25 7.88 -3.79
C GLN A 136 -5.21 7.89 -5.33
N ASP A 137 -6.35 7.62 -5.97
CA ASP A 137 -6.59 7.60 -7.41
C ASP A 137 -7.69 8.63 -7.70
N VAL A 138 -7.27 9.85 -7.99
CA VAL A 138 -8.18 10.91 -8.44
C VAL A 138 -7.67 11.49 -9.74
N VAL A 139 -8.59 12.05 -10.52
CA VAL A 139 -8.22 12.88 -11.67
C VAL A 139 -7.62 14.17 -11.15
N THR A 140 -6.41 14.45 -11.60
CA THR A 140 -5.59 15.56 -11.10
C THR A 140 -5.58 16.78 -12.00
N ASP A 141 -5.68 16.59 -13.31
CA ASP A 141 -5.90 17.66 -14.29
C ASP A 141 -7.41 17.80 -14.54
N ASN A 142 -8.06 18.63 -13.73
CA ASN A 142 -9.52 18.84 -13.82
C ASN A 142 -9.86 20.05 -14.68
N ALA A 143 -8.91 20.97 -14.87
CA ALA A 143 -9.09 22.13 -15.73
C ALA A 143 -8.90 21.81 -17.23
N GLY A 144 -8.42 20.60 -17.57
CA GLY A 144 -8.23 20.15 -18.94
C GLY A 144 -7.00 20.76 -19.61
N GLY A 145 -6.04 21.16 -18.80
CA GLY A 145 -4.79 21.77 -19.21
C GLY A 145 -3.72 20.73 -19.53
N VAL A 146 -2.47 21.14 -19.41
CA VAL A 146 -1.36 20.22 -19.20
C VAL A 146 -0.76 20.74 -17.90
N GLY A 147 -0.81 19.97 -16.82
CA GLY A 147 -0.15 20.26 -15.55
C GLY A 147 -0.88 21.18 -14.58
N TYR A 148 -0.21 21.47 -13.46
CA TYR A 148 -0.71 22.16 -12.28
C TYR A 148 -0.70 23.68 -12.49
N ASN A 149 -1.67 24.21 -13.25
CA ASN A 149 -1.67 25.61 -13.65
C ASN A 149 -3.05 26.27 -13.74
N ALA A 150 -4.14 25.56 -13.42
CA ALA A 150 -5.46 26.13 -13.48
C ALA A 150 -6.34 25.68 -12.30
N ASN A 151 -7.30 26.55 -11.94
CA ASN A 151 -8.18 26.31 -10.80
C ASN A 151 -8.98 25.01 -10.99
N GLY A 152 -8.81 24.08 -10.07
CA GLY A 152 -9.35 22.72 -10.21
C GLY A 152 -8.29 21.64 -10.16
N ASP A 153 -7.06 21.98 -10.57
CA ASP A 153 -5.98 21.01 -10.64
C ASP A 153 -5.50 20.60 -9.24
N LEU A 154 -5.03 19.37 -9.14
CA LEU A 154 -4.60 18.74 -7.92
C LEU A 154 -3.26 18.06 -8.16
N SER A 155 -2.39 18.00 -7.17
CA SER A 155 -1.24 17.11 -7.23
C SER A 155 -0.90 16.60 -5.83
N ALA A 156 -0.58 15.32 -5.73
CA ALA A 156 -0.04 14.69 -4.52
C ALA A 156 1.46 14.94 -4.37
N PHE A 157 2.11 15.51 -5.38
CA PHE A 157 3.56 15.74 -5.41
C PHE A 157 3.88 17.04 -6.15
N VAL A 158 3.81 18.17 -5.43
CA VAL A 158 4.08 19.52 -5.91
C VAL A 158 4.49 20.41 -4.74
N ASP A 159 5.50 21.25 -4.92
CA ASP A 159 5.87 22.25 -3.92
C ASP A 159 5.09 23.55 -4.18
N ASP A 160 4.05 23.78 -3.37
CA ASP A 160 3.21 24.99 -3.39
C ASP A 160 3.03 25.56 -1.98
N ARG A 161 2.01 25.12 -1.22
CA ARG A 161 1.68 25.69 0.09
C ARG A 161 1.87 24.71 1.24
N ALA A 162 2.05 23.43 0.94
CA ALA A 162 2.31 22.42 1.95
C ALA A 162 3.63 22.71 2.68
N LEU A 163 3.59 22.72 4.01
CA LEU A 163 4.81 22.80 4.81
C LEU A 163 5.50 21.44 4.81
N LYS A 164 6.80 21.45 4.52
CA LYS A 164 7.65 20.26 4.61
C LYS A 164 7.57 19.63 6.01
N GLY A 165 7.38 18.32 6.04
CA GLY A 165 7.17 17.48 7.21
C GLY A 165 5.73 17.40 7.69
N VAL A 166 4.77 18.08 7.06
CA VAL A 166 3.38 18.17 7.56
C VAL A 166 2.40 17.28 6.80
N LYS A 167 2.54 17.20 5.47
CA LYS A 167 1.61 16.46 4.59
C LYS A 167 2.33 15.29 3.96
N ILE A 168 2.52 14.24 4.77
CA ILE A 168 3.25 13.05 4.38
C ILE A 168 2.29 11.98 3.88
N ASN A 169 2.57 11.49 2.69
CA ASN A 169 1.90 10.37 2.05
C ASN A 169 2.69 9.09 2.31
N HIS A 170 2.09 8.12 2.99
CA HIS A 170 2.72 6.84 3.30
C HIS A 170 2.35 5.80 2.25
N VAL A 171 3.34 5.07 1.74
CA VAL A 171 3.20 4.14 0.62
C VAL A 171 3.38 2.71 1.09
N PHE A 172 2.43 1.87 0.69
CA PHE A 172 2.38 0.45 0.99
C PHE A 172 2.24 -0.35 -0.29
N LYS A 173 2.77 -1.56 -0.31
CA LYS A 173 2.57 -2.53 -1.40
C LYS A 173 1.76 -3.72 -0.93
N SER A 174 0.92 -4.25 -1.80
CA SER A 174 0.16 -5.45 -1.51
C SER A 174 1.07 -6.65 -1.36
N ILE A 175 0.74 -7.53 -0.42
CA ILE A 175 1.50 -8.76 -0.21
C ILE A 175 0.86 -9.86 -1.05
N THR A 176 1.48 -10.17 -2.18
CA THR A 176 1.13 -11.33 -2.99
C THR A 176 1.76 -12.57 -2.37
N ILE A 177 1.15 -13.09 -1.31
CA ILE A 177 1.49 -14.44 -0.82
C ILE A 177 0.98 -15.43 -1.85
N SER A 178 1.85 -15.85 -2.78
CA SER A 178 1.63 -17.12 -3.48
C SER A 178 1.80 -18.20 -2.43
N VAL A 179 0.71 -18.59 -1.77
CA VAL A 179 0.73 -19.75 -0.88
C VAL A 179 1.03 -20.93 -1.79
N PRO A 180 2.20 -21.62 -1.65
CA PRO A 180 2.40 -22.87 -2.35
C PRO A 180 1.21 -23.76 -2.03
N GLU A 181 0.57 -24.32 -3.06
CA GLU A 181 -0.62 -25.16 -2.91
C GLU A 181 -0.44 -26.10 -1.72
N PRO A 182 -1.44 -26.26 -0.84
CA PRO A 182 -1.23 -26.92 0.43
C PRO A 182 -0.61 -28.30 0.20
N SER A 183 0.63 -28.48 0.66
CA SER A 183 1.34 -29.77 0.71
C SER A 183 0.49 -30.86 1.36
N THR A 184 -0.54 -30.45 2.12
CA THR A 184 -1.65 -31.25 2.64
C THR A 184 -2.29 -32.14 1.58
N ILE A 185 -2.54 -31.67 0.35
CA ILE A 185 -3.10 -32.53 -0.73
C ILE A 185 -2.08 -33.62 -1.09
N ALA A 186 -0.83 -33.26 -1.33
CA ALA A 186 0.22 -34.22 -1.66
C ALA A 186 0.44 -35.25 -0.55
N ILE A 187 0.44 -34.81 0.72
CA ILE A 187 0.57 -35.67 1.91
C ILE A 187 -0.66 -36.58 2.06
N PHE A 188 -1.89 -36.06 1.86
CA PHE A 188 -3.11 -36.86 1.85
C PHE A 188 -3.10 -37.92 0.74
N SER A 189 -2.68 -37.54 -0.47
CA SER A 189 -2.55 -38.46 -1.60
C SER A 189 -1.54 -39.57 -1.30
N LEU A 190 -0.37 -39.23 -0.75
CA LEU A 190 0.63 -40.21 -0.31
C LEU A 190 0.12 -41.15 0.78
N ALA A 191 -0.62 -40.63 1.77
CA ALA A 191 -1.24 -41.43 2.82
C ALA A 191 -2.30 -42.39 2.25
N LEU A 192 -3.12 -41.94 1.31
CA LEU A 192 -4.10 -42.78 0.60
C LEU A 192 -3.41 -43.87 -0.22
N ILE A 193 -2.34 -43.54 -0.95
CA ILE A 193 -1.55 -44.52 -1.71
C ILE A 193 -0.92 -45.57 -0.77
N GLY A 194 -0.40 -45.15 0.38
CA GLY A 194 0.11 -46.06 1.42
C GLY A 194 -0.97 -46.98 2.00
N LEU A 195 -2.20 -46.49 2.15
CA LEU A 195 -3.33 -47.28 2.63
C LEU A 195 -3.82 -48.29 1.58
N VAL A 196 -3.85 -47.88 0.32
CA VAL A 196 -4.27 -48.70 -0.83
C VAL A 196 -3.24 -49.79 -1.12
N THR A 197 -1.95 -49.49 -1.11
CA THR A 197 -0.87 -50.46 -1.33
C THR A 197 -0.84 -51.57 -0.26
N ARG A 198 -1.23 -51.27 0.99
CA ARG A 198 -1.39 -52.29 2.03
C ARG A 198 -2.47 -53.33 1.69
N ARG A 199 -3.48 -52.96 0.89
CA ARG A 199 -4.59 -53.85 0.50
C ARG A 199 -4.22 -54.84 -0.61
N PHE A 200 -3.14 -54.59 -1.35
CA PHE A 200 -2.64 -55.46 -2.41
C PHE A 200 -1.66 -56.55 -1.92
N LYS A 201 -1.38 -56.61 -0.62
CA LYS A 201 -0.62 -57.69 0.01
C LYS A 201 -1.60 -58.69 0.66
N ASN A 202 -2.30 -59.43 -0.19
CA ASN A 202 -3.00 -60.68 0.12
C ASN A 202 -2.76 -61.65 -1.03
#